data_AF-A0A7R8D048-F1
#
_entry.id   AF-A0A7R8D048-F1
#
_cell.length_a   1.000
_cell.length_b   1.000
_cell.length_c   1.000
_cell.angle_alpha   90.00
_cell.angle_beta   90.00
_cell.angle_gamma   90.00
#
_symmetry.space_group_name_H-M   'P 1'
#
loop_
_entity.id
_entity.type
_entity.pdbx_description
1 polymer ?
#
loop_
_entity_poly.entity_id
_entity_poly.type
_entity_poly.pdbx_seq_one_letter_code
_entity_poly.pdbx_strand_id
1 'polypeptide(L)'
;MWSNGNGFVQTVFSQISFEKNPKIWANPDPSLDSDRILFLSDLSETCFRKYLRKEHLKKNAKLSGAFREKGNCLYKNGDFNASLSVYNQALCLAPKSEDVYPITLANRSAVWYALQKYENSIADITRSLASSYPKELRFKLLERKAKCQMALKWKKCSEETIEEFVDCVKDPSSFKLGFADSVSIGHSPTQGRFTYANRDINPGEIIAVDEPYVKQLDKEHIKTHCWHCLGRAPLPIPCDNCSGVMFCSDVCLRLSSTSYHKYECGITDIIQNGGVGTWILAYRAISSRPFSFWQNLDMKNSEEGGEENL
;
A
#
# COMPACT_ATOMS: atom_id res chain seq x y z
N MET A 1 -39.79 2.00 19.71
CA MET A 1 -39.13 1.92 21.03
C MET A 1 -37.64 2.17 20.86
N TRP A 2 -37.22 3.43 20.95
CA TRP A 2 -35.81 3.78 21.16
C TRP A 2 -35.78 4.29 22.61
N SER A 3 -35.58 3.36 23.54
CA SER A 3 -35.56 3.64 24.96
C SER A 3 -34.25 4.34 25.34
N ASN A 4 -34.38 5.40 26.13
CA ASN A 4 -33.32 6.10 26.88
C ASN A 4 -32.06 5.25 27.13
N GLY A 5 -30.98 5.59 26.44
CA GLY A 5 -29.65 5.03 26.64
C GLY A 5 -28.73 5.72 25.66
N ASN A 6 -27.69 6.38 26.15
CA ASN A 6 -26.67 7.01 25.30
C ASN A 6 -26.26 6.02 24.21
N GLY A 7 -26.39 6.42 22.94
CA GLY A 7 -25.94 5.60 21.81
C GLY A 7 -24.48 5.20 21.95
N PHE A 8 -24.06 4.13 21.29
CA PHE A 8 -22.68 3.62 21.36
C PHE A 8 -21.62 4.73 21.26
N VAL A 9 -21.81 5.66 20.32
CA VAL A 9 -20.92 6.81 20.12
C VAL A 9 -20.89 7.73 21.34
N GLN A 10 -22.05 8.10 21.91
CA GLN A 10 -22.13 8.93 23.11
C GLN A 10 -21.52 8.23 24.34
N THR A 11 -21.68 6.92 24.45
CA THR A 11 -21.06 6.11 25.51
C THR A 11 -19.54 6.11 25.37
N VAL A 12 -19.02 5.88 24.15
CA VAL A 12 -17.58 5.97 23.85
C VAL A 12 -17.06 7.36 24.21
N PHE A 13 -17.66 8.43 23.67
CA PHE A 13 -17.24 9.82 23.93
C PHE A 13 -17.26 10.17 25.42
N SER A 14 -18.28 9.73 26.16
CA SER A 14 -18.36 9.96 27.60
C SER A 14 -17.25 9.23 28.35
N GLN A 15 -16.93 7.99 27.98
CA GLN A 15 -15.93 7.19 28.70
C GLN A 15 -14.49 7.56 28.34
N ILE A 16 -14.23 7.95 27.09
CA ILE A 16 -12.92 8.46 26.70
C ILE A 16 -12.73 9.93 27.06
N SER A 17 -13.72 10.65 27.59
CA SER A 17 -13.60 12.10 27.82
C SER A 17 -12.36 12.46 28.64
N PHE A 18 -11.80 13.65 28.40
CA PHE A 18 -10.62 14.14 29.12
C PHE A 18 -10.82 14.08 30.65
N GLU A 19 -12.03 14.35 31.13
CA GLU A 19 -12.39 14.31 32.55
C GLU A 19 -12.30 12.90 33.14
N LYS A 20 -12.74 11.87 32.41
CA LYS A 20 -12.77 10.49 32.91
C LYS A 20 -11.48 9.73 32.65
N ASN A 21 -10.78 10.05 31.57
CA ASN A 21 -9.58 9.31 31.18
C ASN A 21 -8.50 10.24 30.59
N PRO A 22 -7.94 11.16 31.41
CA PRO A 22 -6.99 12.17 30.93
C PRO A 22 -5.71 11.56 30.33
N LYS A 23 -5.33 10.34 30.76
CA LYS A 23 -4.19 9.60 30.22
C LYS A 23 -4.36 9.22 28.74
N ILE A 24 -5.60 8.97 28.29
CA ILE A 24 -5.88 8.68 26.88
C ILE A 24 -5.56 9.89 25.98
N TRP A 25 -5.57 11.13 26.50
CA TRP A 25 -5.31 12.35 25.73
C TRP A 25 -3.94 12.99 26.02
N ALA A 26 -3.16 12.42 26.93
CA ALA A 26 -1.89 12.97 27.36
C ALA A 26 -0.76 12.62 26.37
N ASN A 27 -0.35 13.59 25.54
CA ASN A 27 0.77 13.59 24.57
C ASN A 27 0.78 12.43 23.53
N PRO A 28 1.35 12.64 22.33
CA PRO A 28 1.30 11.66 21.25
C PRO A 28 2.41 10.62 21.43
N ASP A 29 2.35 9.80 22.48
CA ASP A 29 3.12 8.57 22.53
C ASP A 29 2.39 7.50 21.69
N PRO A 30 2.99 6.97 20.62
CA PRO A 30 2.43 5.86 19.83
C PRO A 30 2.08 4.62 20.66
N SER A 31 2.66 4.46 21.86
CA SER A 31 2.31 3.39 22.80
C SER A 31 0.84 3.50 23.29
N LEU A 32 0.29 4.72 23.38
CA LEU A 32 -1.08 4.99 23.83
C LEU A 32 -2.14 4.63 22.79
N ASP A 33 -1.79 4.51 21.50
CA ASP A 33 -2.74 4.08 20.47
C ASP A 33 -3.16 2.62 20.67
N SER A 34 -2.23 1.78 21.16
CA SER A 34 -2.55 0.40 21.53
C SER A 34 -3.48 0.35 22.73
N ASP A 35 -3.28 1.22 23.73
CA ASP A 35 -4.15 1.32 24.91
C ASP A 35 -5.55 1.82 24.56
N ARG A 36 -5.67 2.79 23.64
CA ARG A 36 -6.95 3.27 23.10
C ARG A 36 -7.70 2.15 22.37
N ILE A 37 -7.00 1.39 21.54
CA ILE A 37 -7.57 0.25 20.80
C ILE A 37 -8.03 -0.84 21.78
N LEU A 38 -7.23 -1.15 22.81
CA LEU A 38 -7.59 -2.11 23.85
C LEU A 38 -8.83 -1.67 24.63
N PHE A 39 -8.86 -0.41 25.07
CA PHE A 39 -10.02 0.19 25.74
C PHE A 39 -11.29 0.07 24.90
N LEU A 40 -11.23 0.47 23.62
CA LEU A 40 -12.39 0.36 22.73
C LEU A 40 -12.83 -1.10 22.55
N SER A 41 -11.89 -2.04 22.56
CA SER A 41 -12.18 -3.48 22.43
C SER A 41 -12.84 -4.10 23.66
N ASP A 42 -12.76 -3.44 24.82
CA ASP A 42 -13.44 -3.88 26.05
C ASP A 42 -14.95 -3.54 26.02
N LEU A 43 -15.39 -2.64 25.13
CA LEU A 43 -16.80 -2.29 24.99
C LEU A 43 -17.60 -3.44 24.38
N SER A 44 -18.71 -3.76 25.03
CA SER A 44 -19.60 -4.87 24.64
C SER A 44 -20.17 -4.75 23.22
N GLU A 45 -20.27 -3.53 22.73
CA GLU A 45 -20.75 -3.15 21.42
C GLU A 45 -19.71 -3.38 20.31
N THR A 46 -18.45 -3.67 20.68
CA THR A 46 -17.37 -3.94 19.72
C THR A 46 -17.11 -5.44 19.55
N CYS A 47 -16.79 -5.87 18.33
CA CYS A 47 -16.56 -7.28 18.01
C CYS A 47 -15.10 -7.61 17.62
N PHE A 48 -14.20 -6.62 17.71
CA PHE A 48 -12.85 -6.74 17.17
C PHE A 48 -11.79 -7.23 18.17
N ARG A 49 -12.12 -7.32 19.47
CA ARG A 49 -11.19 -7.80 20.52
C ARG A 49 -10.55 -9.14 20.20
N LYS A 50 -11.33 -10.08 19.66
CA LYS A 50 -10.86 -11.42 19.25
C LYS A 50 -9.80 -11.37 18.13
N TYR A 51 -9.68 -10.25 17.43
CA TYR A 51 -8.71 -10.05 16.37
C TYR A 51 -7.50 -9.21 16.80
N LEU A 52 -7.54 -8.61 18.01
CA LEU A 52 -6.37 -7.96 18.59
C LEU A 52 -5.36 -9.02 19.01
N ARG A 53 -4.34 -9.25 18.17
CA ARG A 53 -3.19 -10.05 18.57
C ARG A 53 -2.36 -9.27 19.58
N LYS A 54 -1.79 -9.97 20.58
CA LYS A 54 -0.76 -9.41 21.48
C LYS A 54 0.51 -8.99 20.73
N GLU A 55 0.77 -9.56 19.55
CA GLU A 55 1.96 -9.28 18.75
C GLU A 55 1.58 -8.61 17.43
N HIS A 56 1.96 -7.34 17.30
CA HIS A 56 1.91 -6.60 16.05
C HIS A 56 2.77 -7.27 14.97
N LEU A 57 2.38 -7.11 13.70
CA LEU A 57 3.18 -7.53 12.55
C LEU A 57 4.48 -6.72 12.45
N LYS A 58 5.46 -7.04 13.29
CA LYS A 58 6.79 -6.41 13.33
C LYS A 58 7.79 -7.17 12.47
N LYS A 59 8.93 -6.52 12.20
CA LYS A 59 10.09 -7.19 11.61
C LYS A 59 10.63 -8.27 12.55
N ASN A 60 11.14 -9.34 11.97
CA ASN A 60 11.71 -10.48 12.68
C ASN A 60 12.86 -11.08 11.86
N ALA A 61 14.10 -10.74 12.21
CA ALA A 61 15.29 -11.18 11.49
C ALA A 61 15.49 -12.70 11.53
N LYS A 62 15.21 -13.35 12.67
CA LYS A 62 15.34 -14.80 12.82
C LYS A 62 14.37 -15.54 11.90
N LEU A 63 13.10 -15.12 11.90
CA LEU A 63 12.09 -15.71 11.03
C LEU A 63 12.40 -15.39 9.56
N SER A 64 12.81 -14.16 9.25
CA SER A 64 13.29 -13.78 7.91
C SER A 64 14.41 -14.70 7.43
N GLY A 65 15.40 -15.00 8.29
CA GLY A 65 16.48 -15.93 8.01
C GLY A 65 15.98 -17.35 7.70
N ALA A 66 15.00 -17.86 8.45
CA ALA A 66 14.41 -19.17 8.18
C ALA A 66 13.69 -19.23 6.82
N PHE A 67 12.93 -18.18 6.46
CA PHE A 67 12.32 -18.08 5.13
C PHE A 67 13.39 -17.96 4.03
N ARG A 68 14.46 -17.19 4.26
CA ARG A 68 15.59 -17.09 3.33
C ARG A 68 16.21 -18.48 3.07
N GLU A 69 16.45 -19.28 4.10
CA GLU A 69 16.97 -20.65 3.93
C GLU A 69 15.98 -21.56 3.20
N LYS A 70 14.68 -21.46 3.48
CA LYS A 70 13.66 -22.15 2.67
C LYS A 70 13.70 -21.74 1.20
N GLY A 71 13.90 -20.45 0.92
CA GLY A 71 14.07 -19.91 -0.42
C GLY A 71 15.32 -20.45 -1.13
N ASN A 72 16.43 -20.61 -0.39
CA ASN A 72 17.66 -21.23 -0.88
C ASN A 72 17.43 -22.69 -1.28
N CYS A 73 16.70 -23.46 -0.48
CA CYS A 73 16.35 -24.85 -0.79
C CYS A 73 15.51 -24.94 -2.07
N LEU A 74 14.48 -24.11 -2.20
CA LEU A 74 13.63 -24.07 -3.40
C LEU A 74 14.42 -23.69 -4.66
N TYR A 75 15.33 -22.71 -4.53
CA TYR A 75 16.22 -22.32 -5.62
C TYR A 75 17.11 -23.49 -6.08
N LYS A 76 17.71 -24.22 -5.14
CA LYS A 76 18.54 -25.41 -5.44
C LYS A 76 17.73 -26.51 -6.13
N ASN A 77 16.45 -26.64 -5.79
CA ASN A 77 15.53 -27.60 -6.41
C ASN A 77 14.99 -27.14 -7.77
N GLY A 78 15.35 -25.94 -8.25
CA GLY A 78 14.87 -25.38 -9.51
C GLY A 78 13.46 -24.78 -9.46
N ASP A 79 12.79 -24.77 -8.30
CA ASP A 79 11.48 -24.13 -8.14
C ASP A 79 11.64 -22.62 -7.92
N PHE A 80 11.91 -21.90 -9.02
CA PHE A 80 12.19 -20.48 -8.99
C PHE A 80 11.00 -19.63 -8.56
N ASN A 81 9.77 -19.99 -8.96
CA ASN A 81 8.57 -19.23 -8.60
C ASN A 81 8.25 -19.33 -7.10
N ALA A 82 8.31 -20.55 -6.54
CA ALA A 82 8.15 -20.70 -5.09
C ALA A 82 9.29 -20.04 -4.32
N SER A 83 10.53 -20.13 -4.83
CA SER A 83 11.70 -19.45 -4.26
C SER A 83 11.50 -17.93 -4.19
N LEU A 84 11.04 -17.29 -5.27
CA LEU A 84 10.70 -15.86 -5.30
C LEU A 84 9.63 -15.50 -4.26
N SER A 85 8.55 -16.29 -4.18
CA SER A 85 7.47 -16.07 -3.21
C SER A 85 7.98 -16.13 -1.77
N VAL A 86 8.87 -17.08 -1.48
CA VAL A 86 9.46 -17.26 -0.16
C VAL A 86 10.48 -16.15 0.16
N TYR A 87 11.30 -15.71 -0.80
CA TYR A 87 12.18 -14.56 -0.60
C TYR A 87 11.41 -13.26 -0.40
N ASN A 88 10.27 -13.07 -1.08
CA ASN A 88 9.39 -11.92 -0.84
C ASN A 88 8.89 -11.90 0.61
N GLN A 89 8.48 -13.05 1.14
CA GLN A 89 8.08 -13.19 2.55
C GLN A 89 9.25 -12.92 3.51
N ALA A 90 10.45 -13.43 3.21
CA ALA A 90 11.64 -13.15 3.99
C ALA A 90 11.95 -11.65 4.05
N LEU A 91 11.82 -10.93 2.92
CA LEU A 91 12.04 -9.48 2.87
C LEU A 91 10.98 -8.69 3.63
N CYS A 92 9.71 -9.11 3.61
CA CYS A 92 8.68 -8.50 4.46
C CYS A 92 9.03 -8.59 5.95
N LEU A 93 9.69 -9.67 6.38
CA LEU A 93 10.11 -9.87 7.76
C LEU A 93 11.44 -9.19 8.10
N ALA A 94 12.30 -8.92 7.12
CA ALA A 94 13.66 -8.44 7.34
C ALA A 94 13.69 -6.99 7.86
N PRO A 95 14.36 -6.70 8.99
CA PRO A 95 14.77 -5.35 9.35
C PRO A 95 15.82 -4.85 8.35
N LYS A 96 15.64 -3.64 7.79
CA LYS A 96 16.59 -3.08 6.81
C LYS A 96 17.99 -2.80 7.38
N SER A 97 18.07 -2.62 8.70
CA SER A 97 19.32 -2.39 9.43
C SER A 97 20.17 -3.65 9.63
N GLU A 98 19.61 -4.84 9.37
CA GLU A 98 20.28 -6.12 9.61
C GLU A 98 20.69 -6.79 8.30
N ASP A 99 21.78 -7.54 8.34
CA ASP A 99 22.39 -8.20 7.17
C ASP A 99 21.45 -9.17 6.44
N VAL A 100 20.44 -9.70 7.15
CA VAL A 100 19.42 -10.55 6.54
C VAL A 100 18.71 -9.86 5.38
N TYR A 101 18.51 -8.54 5.43
CA TYR A 101 17.86 -7.78 4.35
C TYR A 101 18.68 -7.76 3.05
N PRO A 102 19.93 -7.20 3.02
CA PRO A 102 20.72 -7.17 1.80
C PRO A 102 21.12 -8.56 1.31
N ILE A 103 21.32 -9.55 2.20
CA ILE A 103 21.60 -10.93 1.81
C ILE A 103 20.38 -11.58 1.13
N THR A 104 19.16 -11.33 1.64
CA THR A 104 17.96 -11.86 0.99
C THR A 104 17.75 -11.26 -0.41
N LEU A 105 17.99 -9.95 -0.59
CA LEU A 105 17.98 -9.31 -1.92
C LEU A 105 19.05 -9.92 -2.85
N ALA A 106 20.25 -10.16 -2.34
CA ALA A 106 21.33 -10.81 -3.07
C ALA A 106 20.92 -12.22 -3.55
N ASN A 107 20.24 -13.00 -2.71
CA ASN A 107 19.76 -14.33 -3.07
C ASN A 107 18.59 -14.27 -4.06
N ARG A 108 17.62 -13.36 -3.87
CA ARG A 108 16.49 -13.18 -4.79
C ARG A 108 16.95 -12.74 -6.18
N SER A 109 17.97 -11.87 -6.28
CA SER A 109 18.56 -11.49 -7.57
C SER A 109 19.16 -12.68 -8.34
N ALA A 110 19.63 -13.73 -7.66
CA ALA A 110 20.11 -14.94 -8.32
C ALA A 110 18.95 -15.68 -9.02
N VAL A 111 17.77 -15.71 -8.39
CA VAL A 111 16.56 -16.29 -8.96
C VAL A 111 16.11 -15.51 -10.18
N TRP A 112 16.07 -14.18 -10.09
CA TRP A 112 15.73 -13.33 -11.24
C TRP A 112 16.68 -13.52 -12.41
N TYR A 113 17.98 -13.63 -12.13
CA TYR A 113 18.98 -13.94 -13.13
C TYR A 113 18.75 -15.29 -13.81
N ALA A 114 18.45 -16.34 -13.03
CA ALA A 114 18.12 -17.67 -13.55
C ALA A 114 16.87 -17.66 -14.44
N LEU A 115 15.88 -16.82 -14.11
CA LEU A 115 14.67 -16.59 -14.91
C LEU A 115 14.87 -15.61 -16.09
N GLN A 116 16.10 -15.16 -16.34
CA GLN A 116 16.44 -14.18 -17.39
C GLN A 116 15.69 -12.85 -17.26
N LYS A 117 15.21 -12.52 -16.06
CA LYS A 117 14.61 -11.22 -15.72
C LYS A 117 15.72 -10.29 -15.23
N TYR A 118 16.57 -9.88 -16.16
CA TYR A 118 17.83 -9.19 -15.87
C TYR A 118 17.64 -7.83 -15.18
N GLU A 119 16.61 -7.07 -15.56
CA GLU A 119 16.25 -5.79 -14.96
C GLU A 119 15.90 -5.95 -13.47
N ASN A 120 15.06 -6.95 -13.15
CA ASN A 120 14.69 -7.27 -11.76
C ASN A 120 15.92 -7.69 -10.94
N SER A 121 16.81 -8.50 -11.54
CA SER A 121 18.07 -8.87 -10.90
C SER A 121 18.95 -7.65 -10.61
N ILE A 122 19.08 -6.71 -11.55
CA ILE A 122 19.89 -5.50 -11.38
C ILE A 122 19.30 -4.61 -10.29
N ALA A 123 17.98 -4.48 -10.23
CA ALA A 123 17.29 -3.69 -9.21
C ALA A 123 17.55 -4.23 -7.80
N ASP A 124 17.43 -5.55 -7.59
CA ASP A 124 17.75 -6.19 -6.30
C ASP A 124 19.23 -6.06 -5.94
N ILE A 125 20.15 -6.24 -6.90
CA ILE A 125 21.59 -6.04 -6.68
C ILE A 125 21.87 -4.61 -6.25
N THR A 126 21.26 -3.63 -6.92
CA THR A 126 21.48 -2.21 -6.64
C THR A 126 20.99 -1.86 -5.25
N ARG A 127 19.82 -2.35 -4.84
CA ARG A 127 19.28 -2.13 -3.50
C ARG A 127 20.08 -2.87 -2.42
N SER A 128 20.56 -4.08 -2.70
CA SER A 128 21.44 -4.82 -1.80
C SER A 128 22.75 -4.06 -1.55
N LEU A 129 23.42 -3.60 -2.62
CA LEU A 129 24.68 -2.85 -2.54
C LEU A 129 24.55 -1.45 -1.93
N ALA A 130 23.38 -0.82 -2.02
CA ALA A 130 23.08 0.43 -1.35
C ALA A 130 22.81 0.26 0.16
N SER A 131 22.65 -0.98 0.62
CA SER A 131 22.43 -1.35 2.03
C SER A 131 23.74 -1.91 2.65
N SER A 132 23.68 -2.48 3.85
CA SER A 132 24.85 -3.06 4.56
C SER A 132 25.37 -4.39 3.99
N TYR A 133 25.38 -4.59 2.66
CA TYR A 133 25.86 -5.84 2.09
C TYR A 133 27.37 -6.05 2.35
N PRO A 134 27.81 -7.25 2.79
CA PRO A 134 29.21 -7.47 3.17
C PRO A 134 30.19 -7.21 2.02
N LYS A 135 31.23 -6.41 2.29
CA LYS A 135 32.15 -5.87 1.28
C LYS A 135 32.88 -6.97 0.53
N GLU A 136 33.32 -7.98 1.26
CA GLU A 136 34.02 -9.16 0.78
C GLU A 136 33.17 -10.03 -0.14
N LEU A 137 31.84 -9.91 -0.11
CA LEU A 137 30.93 -10.65 -0.99
C LEU A 137 30.45 -9.85 -2.21
N ARG A 138 30.74 -8.54 -2.27
CA ARG A 138 30.24 -7.65 -3.33
C ARG A 138 30.60 -8.12 -4.74
N PHE A 139 31.76 -8.77 -4.91
CA PHE A 139 32.21 -9.27 -6.21
C PHE A 139 31.17 -10.22 -6.85
N LYS A 140 30.48 -11.06 -6.05
CA LYS A 140 29.44 -11.97 -6.54
C LYS A 140 28.27 -11.22 -7.19
N LEU A 141 27.87 -10.11 -6.58
CA LEU A 141 26.79 -9.27 -7.09
C LEU A 141 27.23 -8.44 -8.30
N LEU A 142 28.43 -7.90 -8.28
CA LEU A 142 28.98 -7.13 -9.39
C LEU A 142 29.17 -8.00 -10.63
N GLU A 143 29.67 -9.23 -10.47
CA GLU A 143 29.77 -10.21 -11.54
C GLU A 143 28.40 -10.51 -12.17
N ARG A 144 27.39 -10.81 -11.33
CA ARG A 144 26.01 -11.02 -11.80
C ARG A 144 25.45 -9.78 -12.51
N LYS A 145 25.67 -8.58 -11.95
CA LYS A 145 25.21 -7.32 -12.54
C LYS A 145 25.82 -7.10 -13.92
N ALA A 146 27.12 -7.34 -14.09
CA ALA A 146 27.80 -7.24 -15.37
C ALA A 146 27.18 -8.21 -16.40
N LYS A 147 26.97 -9.48 -16.02
CA LYS A 147 26.30 -10.49 -16.87
C LYS A 147 24.88 -10.06 -17.29
N CYS A 148 24.09 -9.53 -16.36
CA CYS A 148 22.77 -8.97 -16.66
C CYS A 148 22.85 -7.83 -17.68
N GLN A 149 23.77 -6.87 -17.48
CA GLN A 149 23.92 -5.71 -18.36
C GLN A 149 24.38 -6.09 -19.77
N MET A 150 25.25 -7.09 -19.90
CA MET A 150 25.64 -7.62 -21.21
C MET A 150 24.46 -8.25 -21.94
N ALA A 151 23.65 -9.07 -21.24
CA ALA A 151 22.46 -9.68 -21.82
C ALA A 151 21.42 -8.65 -22.28
N LEU A 152 21.21 -7.58 -21.50
CA LEU A 152 20.29 -6.50 -21.85
C LEU A 152 20.76 -5.67 -23.06
N LYS A 153 22.06 -5.44 -23.20
CA LYS A 153 22.59 -4.74 -24.39
C LYS A 153 22.30 -5.51 -25.68
N TRP A 154 22.42 -6.84 -25.66
CA TRP A 154 22.07 -7.67 -26.81
C TRP A 154 20.56 -7.67 -27.10
N LYS A 155 19.72 -7.65 -26.06
CA LYS A 155 18.27 -7.56 -26.20
C LYS A 155 17.82 -6.21 -26.79
N LYS A 156 18.46 -5.11 -26.38
CA LYS A 156 18.13 -3.78 -26.90
C LYS A 156 18.39 -3.65 -28.40
N CYS A 157 19.48 -4.25 -28.88
CA CYS A 157 19.79 -4.34 -30.32
C CYS A 157 18.74 -5.15 -31.12
N SER A 158 17.97 -6.02 -30.46
CA SER A 158 16.85 -6.76 -31.08
C SER A 158 15.48 -6.07 -30.94
N GLU A 159 15.32 -5.16 -29.98
CA GLU A 159 14.05 -4.50 -29.64
C GLU A 159 13.89 -3.14 -30.34
N GLU A 160 14.97 -2.54 -30.83
CA GLU A 160 14.94 -1.34 -31.70
C GLU A 160 14.03 -1.56 -32.94
N THR A 161 13.84 -2.80 -33.40
CA THR A 161 12.91 -3.17 -34.49
C THR A 161 11.43 -3.17 -34.06
N ILE A 162 11.13 -3.21 -32.75
CA ILE A 162 9.77 -3.22 -32.19
C ILE A 162 9.35 -1.82 -31.72
N GLU A 163 10.30 -0.99 -31.26
CA GLU A 163 10.01 0.40 -30.87
C GLU A 163 9.53 1.25 -32.05
N GLU A 164 10.05 1.04 -33.27
CA GLU A 164 9.51 1.64 -34.52
C GLU A 164 8.04 1.26 -34.80
N PHE A 165 7.56 0.11 -34.30
CA PHE A 165 6.16 -0.32 -34.45
C PHE A 165 5.24 0.26 -33.37
N VAL A 166 5.75 0.46 -32.15
CA VAL A 166 4.97 0.99 -31.01
C VAL A 166 4.79 2.51 -31.09
N ASP A 167 5.70 3.24 -31.74
CA ASP A 167 5.57 4.69 -31.98
C ASP A 167 4.33 5.05 -32.84
N CYS A 168 3.72 4.06 -33.52
CA CYS A 168 2.45 4.20 -34.22
C CYS A 168 1.20 4.08 -33.32
N VAL A 169 1.35 3.70 -32.04
CA VAL A 169 0.26 3.53 -31.08
C VAL A 169 0.31 4.67 -30.07
N LYS A 170 -0.69 5.55 -30.15
CA LYS A 170 -0.83 6.73 -29.26
C LYS A 170 -0.63 6.34 -27.80
N ASP A 171 0.32 7.02 -27.15
CA ASP A 171 0.61 6.89 -25.73
C ASP A 171 -0.65 7.20 -24.88
N PRO A 172 -1.14 6.27 -24.03
CA PRO A 172 -2.26 6.49 -23.12
C PRO A 172 -1.94 7.41 -21.93
N SER A 173 -0.72 7.95 -21.81
CA SER A 173 -0.26 8.56 -20.56
C SER A 173 -0.79 9.97 -20.24
N SER A 174 -1.65 10.58 -21.08
CA SER A 174 -2.14 11.95 -20.88
C SER A 174 -3.65 12.06 -20.61
N PHE A 175 -4.27 11.08 -19.93
CA PHE A 175 -5.69 11.23 -19.60
C PHE A 175 -5.92 12.32 -18.55
N LYS A 176 -6.79 13.26 -18.90
CA LYS A 176 -7.26 14.31 -17.99
C LYS A 176 -8.23 13.68 -17.00
N LEU A 177 -7.96 13.87 -15.70
CA LEU A 177 -8.88 13.48 -14.63
C LEU A 177 -10.22 14.21 -14.79
N GLY A 178 -11.32 13.48 -14.66
CA GLY A 178 -12.69 13.98 -14.79
C GLY A 178 -13.41 13.42 -16.02
N PHE A 179 -14.56 14.04 -16.32
CA PHE A 179 -15.37 13.71 -17.49
C PHE A 179 -14.70 14.21 -18.78
N ALA A 180 -14.82 13.40 -19.84
CA ALA A 180 -14.41 13.80 -21.18
C ALA A 180 -15.31 14.94 -21.71
N ASP A 181 -14.86 15.61 -22.77
CA ASP A 181 -15.61 16.69 -23.41
C ASP A 181 -16.97 16.23 -23.99
N SER A 182 -17.09 14.94 -24.29
CA SER A 182 -18.30 14.28 -24.77
C SER A 182 -19.37 14.11 -23.70
N VAL A 183 -19.07 14.41 -22.44
CA VAL A 183 -19.97 14.20 -21.30
C VAL A 183 -20.27 15.54 -20.61
N SER A 184 -21.56 15.82 -20.44
CA SER A 184 -22.07 16.98 -19.71
C SER A 184 -22.81 16.55 -18.44
N ILE A 185 -22.82 17.43 -17.42
CA ILE A 185 -23.55 17.22 -16.17
C ILE A 185 -24.90 17.94 -16.27
N GLY A 186 -25.98 17.21 -16.04
CA GLY A 186 -27.34 17.73 -15.92
C GLY A 186 -27.86 17.64 -14.49
N HIS A 187 -29.01 18.28 -14.25
CA HIS A 187 -29.73 18.21 -12.98
C HIS A 187 -31.22 18.04 -13.24
N SER A 188 -31.88 17.17 -12.47
CA SER A 188 -33.34 17.07 -12.44
C SER A 188 -33.85 16.92 -11.01
N PRO A 189 -35.05 17.44 -10.67
CA PRO A 189 -35.62 17.28 -9.34
C PRO A 189 -35.79 15.83 -8.89
N THR A 190 -35.97 14.89 -9.84
CA THR A 190 -36.20 13.47 -9.53
C THR A 190 -34.93 12.64 -9.42
N GLN A 191 -33.84 13.02 -10.11
CA GLN A 191 -32.59 12.25 -10.14
C GLN A 191 -31.40 12.98 -9.51
N GLY A 192 -31.53 14.25 -9.15
CA GLY A 192 -30.42 15.09 -8.73
C GLY A 192 -29.44 15.34 -9.88
N ARG A 193 -28.14 15.30 -9.60
CA ARG A 193 -27.08 15.44 -10.61
C ARG A 193 -26.88 14.13 -11.38
N PHE A 194 -26.82 14.22 -12.70
CA PHE A 194 -26.56 13.08 -13.59
C PHE A 194 -25.64 13.49 -14.73
N THR A 195 -25.07 12.51 -15.44
CA THR A 195 -24.26 12.75 -16.64
C THR A 195 -24.97 12.26 -17.89
N TYR A 196 -24.73 12.94 -19.02
CA TYR A 196 -25.27 12.55 -20.32
C TYR A 196 -24.27 12.86 -21.43
N ALA A 197 -24.35 12.13 -22.55
CA ALA A 197 -23.53 12.40 -23.72
C ALA A 197 -24.06 13.64 -24.46
N ASN A 198 -23.18 14.60 -24.76
CA ASN A 198 -23.53 15.82 -25.51
C ASN A 198 -23.26 15.73 -27.02
N ARG A 199 -22.63 14.63 -27.44
CA ARG A 199 -22.39 14.24 -28.83
C ARG A 199 -22.31 12.71 -28.93
N ASP A 200 -22.25 12.21 -30.15
CA ASP A 200 -21.98 10.79 -30.40
C ASP A 200 -20.59 10.38 -29.87
N ILE A 201 -20.53 9.20 -29.25
CA ILE A 201 -19.33 8.62 -28.63
C ILE A 201 -18.99 7.32 -29.36
N ASN A 202 -17.77 7.24 -29.89
CA ASN A 202 -17.36 6.06 -30.66
C ASN A 202 -16.96 4.90 -29.74
N PRO A 203 -17.13 3.63 -30.16
CA PRO A 203 -16.62 2.48 -29.41
C PRO A 203 -15.12 2.61 -29.13
N GLY A 204 -14.73 2.49 -27.86
CA GLY A 204 -13.34 2.64 -27.40
C GLY A 204 -12.93 4.05 -26.97
N GLU A 205 -13.80 5.05 -27.13
CA GLU A 205 -13.57 6.40 -26.62
C GLU A 205 -13.73 6.46 -25.09
N ILE A 206 -12.85 7.22 -24.43
CA ILE A 206 -12.87 7.38 -22.98
C ILE A 206 -13.83 8.50 -22.60
N ILE A 207 -14.79 8.18 -21.73
CA ILE A 207 -15.85 9.11 -21.28
C ILE A 207 -15.57 9.73 -19.91
N ALA A 208 -14.77 9.06 -19.09
CA ALA A 208 -14.38 9.52 -17.77
C ALA A 208 -13.10 8.82 -17.32
N VAL A 209 -12.24 9.57 -16.63
CA VAL A 209 -11.11 9.02 -15.87
C VAL A 209 -11.23 9.50 -14.45
N ASP A 210 -11.27 8.58 -13.50
CA ASP A 210 -11.38 8.88 -12.09
C ASP A 210 -10.23 8.24 -11.31
N GLU A 211 -9.79 8.91 -10.26
CA GLU A 211 -8.83 8.39 -9.31
C GLU A 211 -9.57 8.06 -8.02
N PRO A 212 -9.52 6.81 -7.53
CA PRO A 212 -10.26 6.43 -6.35
C PRO A 212 -9.84 7.27 -5.15
N TYR A 213 -10.80 7.95 -4.53
CA TYR A 213 -10.57 8.76 -3.33
C TYR A 213 -9.91 7.93 -2.22
N VAL A 214 -10.40 6.71 -2.02
CA VAL A 214 -9.79 5.68 -1.19
C VAL A 214 -9.87 4.33 -1.88
N LYS A 215 -8.90 3.48 -1.60
CA LYS A 215 -8.78 2.15 -2.18
C LYS A 215 -8.24 1.20 -1.15
N GLN A 216 -8.56 -0.08 -1.26
CA GLN A 216 -8.04 -1.14 -0.41
C GLN A 216 -7.69 -2.34 -1.27
N LEU A 217 -6.66 -3.06 -0.84
CA LEU A 217 -6.28 -4.33 -1.42
C LEU A 217 -7.02 -5.48 -0.74
N ASP A 218 -7.56 -6.38 -1.55
CA ASP A 218 -8.16 -7.62 -1.04
C ASP A 218 -7.13 -8.48 -0.32
N LYS A 219 -7.60 -9.21 0.69
CA LYS A 219 -6.78 -10.06 1.57
C LYS A 219 -5.91 -11.06 0.80
N GLU A 220 -6.44 -11.61 -0.29
CA GLU A 220 -5.76 -12.61 -1.14
C GLU A 220 -4.55 -12.02 -1.88
N HIS A 221 -4.57 -10.70 -2.12
CA HIS A 221 -3.59 -10.00 -2.95
C HIS A 221 -2.49 -9.30 -2.15
N ILE A 222 -2.58 -9.26 -0.82
CA ILE A 222 -1.63 -8.55 0.07
C ILE A 222 -0.18 -8.96 -0.17
N LYS A 223 0.05 -10.23 -0.50
CA LYS A 223 1.41 -10.79 -0.71
C LYS A 223 1.95 -10.59 -2.13
N THR A 224 1.14 -10.07 -3.05
CA THR A 224 1.46 -10.03 -4.49
C THR A 224 1.28 -8.65 -5.12
N HIS A 225 0.52 -7.76 -4.48
CA HIS A 225 0.21 -6.43 -4.99
C HIS A 225 0.67 -5.33 -4.03
N CYS A 226 0.81 -4.14 -4.59
CA CYS A 226 1.20 -2.94 -3.88
C CYS A 226 0.08 -2.47 -2.96
N TRP A 227 0.41 -2.22 -1.69
CA TRP A 227 -0.53 -1.68 -0.70
C TRP A 227 -1.06 -0.28 -1.04
N HIS A 228 -0.37 0.44 -1.93
CA HIS A 228 -0.75 1.77 -2.37
C HIS A 228 -1.51 1.79 -3.69
N CYS A 229 -0.87 1.39 -4.80
CA CYS A 229 -1.48 1.51 -6.13
C CYS A 229 -2.36 0.31 -6.52
N LEU A 230 -2.41 -0.75 -5.70
CA LEU A 230 -3.06 -2.03 -6.00
C LEU A 230 -2.49 -2.80 -7.19
N GLY A 231 -1.53 -2.24 -7.93
CA GLY A 231 -0.83 -2.93 -9.01
C GLY A 231 0.07 -4.06 -8.49
N ARG A 232 0.37 -5.04 -9.35
CA ARG A 232 1.28 -6.13 -9.02
C ARG A 232 2.64 -5.59 -8.59
N ALA A 233 3.20 -6.18 -7.55
CA ALA A 233 4.52 -5.84 -7.02
C ALA A 233 5.42 -7.08 -7.12
N PRO A 234 5.92 -7.42 -8.33
CA PRO A 234 6.81 -8.58 -8.51
C PRO A 234 8.16 -8.38 -7.81
N LEU A 235 8.60 -7.12 -7.66
CA LEU A 235 9.79 -6.73 -6.93
C LEU A 235 9.42 -5.93 -5.67
N PRO A 236 8.76 -6.57 -4.68
CA PRO A 236 8.19 -5.84 -3.56
C PRO A 236 9.26 -5.13 -2.73
N ILE A 237 8.93 -3.91 -2.34
CA ILE A 237 9.60 -3.13 -1.33
C ILE A 237 8.79 -3.27 -0.04
N PRO A 238 9.32 -3.90 1.01
CA PRO A 238 8.60 -4.04 2.26
C PRO A 238 8.52 -2.69 2.99
N CYS A 239 7.50 -2.49 3.82
CA CYS A 239 7.48 -1.40 4.80
C CYS A 239 8.73 -1.45 5.70
N ASP A 240 9.17 -0.32 6.25
CA ASP A 240 10.34 -0.28 7.14
C ASP A 240 10.03 -0.85 8.52
N ASN A 241 8.81 -0.63 9.00
CA ASN A 241 8.43 -0.88 10.39
C ASN A 241 7.63 -2.17 10.57
N CYS A 242 6.66 -2.44 9.69
CA CYS A 242 5.81 -3.62 9.78
C CYS A 242 6.20 -4.70 8.77
N SER A 243 5.76 -5.93 9.02
CA SER A 243 5.93 -7.07 8.11
C SER A 243 4.69 -7.39 7.28
N GLY A 244 3.62 -6.58 7.41
CA GLY A 244 2.31 -6.88 6.84
C GLY A 244 2.08 -6.41 5.41
N VAL A 245 2.85 -5.45 4.90
CA VAL A 245 2.58 -4.80 3.61
C VAL A 245 3.83 -4.62 2.76
N MET A 246 3.61 -4.49 1.46
CA MET A 246 4.65 -4.25 0.46
C MET A 246 4.20 -3.28 -0.62
N PHE A 247 5.16 -2.69 -1.32
CA PHE A 247 4.97 -1.66 -2.32
C PHE A 247 5.72 -2.00 -3.61
N CYS A 248 5.23 -1.53 -4.76
CA CYS A 248 5.90 -1.75 -6.04
C CYS A 248 7.07 -0.78 -6.29
N SER A 249 7.09 0.38 -5.61
CA SER A 249 8.09 1.43 -5.82
C SER A 249 8.31 2.26 -4.55
N ASP A 250 9.47 2.92 -4.47
CA ASP A 250 9.81 3.81 -3.36
C ASP A 250 8.84 5.01 -3.29
N VAL A 251 8.27 5.41 -4.43
CA VAL A 251 7.19 6.41 -4.50
C VAL A 251 5.94 5.91 -3.80
N CYS A 252 5.48 4.69 -4.11
CA CYS A 252 4.31 4.09 -3.46
C CYS A 252 4.51 3.89 -1.97
N LEU A 253 5.70 3.43 -1.55
CA LEU A 253 6.07 3.30 -0.14
C LEU A 253 5.97 4.66 0.56
N ARG A 254 6.60 5.70 0.00
CA ARG A 254 6.60 7.04 0.60
C ARG A 254 5.19 7.62 0.70
N LEU A 255 4.44 7.64 -0.41
CA LEU A 255 3.08 8.21 -0.45
C LEU A 255 2.15 7.54 0.55
N SER A 256 2.22 6.20 0.65
CA SER A 256 1.42 5.45 1.61
C SER A 256 1.85 5.75 3.05
N SER A 257 3.15 5.72 3.34
CA SER A 257 3.69 5.96 4.68
C SER A 257 3.43 7.38 5.20
N THR A 258 3.42 8.40 4.33
CA THR A 258 3.14 9.78 4.74
C THR A 258 1.65 10.08 4.89
N SER A 259 0.77 9.26 4.30
CA SER A 259 -0.69 9.42 4.33
C SER A 259 -1.34 8.51 5.38
N TYR A 260 -2.00 7.43 4.96
CA TYR A 260 -2.79 6.56 5.83
C TYR A 260 -1.97 5.45 6.49
N HIS A 261 -0.89 4.96 5.85
CA HIS A 261 -0.21 3.77 6.35
C HIS A 261 0.51 4.00 7.69
N LYS A 262 0.95 5.22 8.00
CA LYS A 262 1.51 5.54 9.33
C LYS A 262 0.55 5.19 10.48
N TYR A 263 -0.77 5.24 10.24
CA TYR A 263 -1.79 4.87 11.23
C TYR A 263 -2.19 3.38 11.15
N GLU A 264 -1.99 2.74 9.99
CA GLU A 264 -2.26 1.31 9.79
C GLU A 264 -1.06 0.40 10.12
N CYS A 265 0.12 0.99 10.26
CA CYS A 265 1.38 0.28 10.32
C CYS A 265 1.44 -0.61 11.57
N GLY A 266 1.56 -1.92 11.37
CA GLY A 266 1.64 -2.89 12.47
C GLY A 266 0.29 -3.40 12.97
N ILE A 267 -0.83 -2.89 12.45
CA ILE A 267 -2.20 -3.36 12.74
C ILE A 267 -2.93 -3.87 11.50
N THR A 268 -2.20 -4.11 10.41
CA THR A 268 -2.78 -4.52 9.12
C THR A 268 -3.55 -5.85 9.20
N ASP A 269 -3.12 -6.77 10.06
CA ASP A 269 -3.83 -8.01 10.35
C ASP A 269 -5.15 -7.78 11.08
N ILE A 270 -5.22 -6.80 11.99
CA ILE A 270 -6.47 -6.39 12.65
C ILE A 270 -7.41 -5.78 11.60
N ILE A 271 -6.89 -4.89 10.75
CA ILE A 271 -7.66 -4.26 9.67
C ILE A 271 -8.25 -5.32 8.72
N GLN A 272 -7.47 -6.33 8.34
CA GLN A 272 -7.85 -7.29 7.31
C GLN A 272 -8.63 -8.49 7.86
N ASN A 273 -8.37 -8.91 9.10
CA ASN A 273 -9.07 -10.04 9.72
C ASN A 273 -10.20 -9.60 10.65
N GLY A 274 -10.29 -8.30 10.95
CA GLY A 274 -11.24 -7.71 11.88
C GLY A 274 -12.72 -7.86 11.51
N GLY A 275 -13.01 -8.33 10.28
CA GLY A 275 -14.38 -8.38 9.75
C GLY A 275 -14.97 -6.99 9.53
N VAL A 276 -14.13 -5.95 9.45
CA VAL A 276 -14.56 -4.54 9.34
C VAL A 276 -15.06 -4.16 7.94
N GLY A 277 -15.08 -5.09 6.98
CA GLY A 277 -15.66 -4.88 5.65
C GLY A 277 -15.19 -3.57 4.99
N THR A 278 -16.13 -2.77 4.48
CA THR A 278 -15.87 -1.48 3.84
C THR A 278 -15.52 -0.35 4.82
N TRP A 279 -15.61 -0.55 6.14
CA TRP A 279 -15.33 0.50 7.14
C TRP A 279 -13.87 0.96 7.12
N ILE A 280 -12.95 0.11 6.67
CA ILE A 280 -11.56 0.50 6.42
C ILE A 280 -11.44 1.58 5.34
N LEU A 281 -12.34 1.63 4.35
CA LEU A 281 -12.36 2.71 3.37
C LEU A 281 -12.74 4.03 4.04
N ALA A 282 -13.70 4.02 4.97
CA ALA A 282 -14.04 5.19 5.77
C ALA A 282 -12.86 5.61 6.68
N TYR A 283 -12.19 4.65 7.32
CA TYR A 283 -10.97 4.92 8.10
C TYR A 283 -9.87 5.55 7.23
N ARG A 284 -9.61 5.02 6.03
CA ARG A 284 -8.68 5.60 5.06
C ARG A 284 -9.10 6.99 4.61
N ALA A 285 -10.41 7.23 4.43
CA ALA A 285 -10.92 8.52 3.97
C ALA A 285 -10.54 9.63 4.95
N ILE A 286 -10.62 9.34 6.25
CA ILE A 286 -10.25 10.25 7.33
C ILE A 286 -8.73 10.33 7.47
N SER A 287 -8.05 9.19 7.58
CA SER A 287 -6.62 9.10 7.90
C SER A 287 -5.68 9.49 6.75
N SER A 288 -6.17 9.54 5.50
CA SER A 288 -5.36 9.98 4.35
C SER A 288 -5.15 11.50 4.29
N ARG A 289 -5.85 12.27 5.12
CA ARG A 289 -5.76 13.74 5.18
C ARG A 289 -5.26 14.21 6.55
N PRO A 290 -4.45 15.27 6.61
CA PRO A 290 -4.04 15.85 7.89
C PRO A 290 -5.23 16.48 8.62
N PHE A 291 -5.16 16.60 9.94
CA PHE A 291 -6.23 17.20 10.74
C PHE A 291 -6.62 18.62 10.27
N SER A 292 -5.65 19.43 9.85
CA SER A 292 -5.87 20.77 9.31
C SER A 292 -6.76 20.82 8.06
N PHE A 293 -6.78 19.75 7.25
CA PHE A 293 -7.69 19.66 6.11
C PHE A 293 -9.16 19.68 6.57
N TRP A 294 -9.47 18.96 7.64
CA TRP A 294 -10.83 18.82 8.17
C TRP A 294 -11.30 20.09 8.88
N GLN A 295 -10.41 20.77 9.61
CA GLN A 295 -10.76 22.06 10.25
C GLN A 295 -11.16 23.13 9.24
N ASN A 296 -10.55 23.11 8.04
CA ASN A 296 -10.82 24.09 6.99
C ASN A 296 -12.07 23.77 6.15
N LEU A 297 -12.60 22.54 6.24
CA LEU A 297 -13.85 22.15 5.58
C LEU A 297 -15.05 22.86 6.19
N ASP A 298 -15.08 22.97 7.53
CA ASP A 298 -16.17 23.65 8.25
C ASP A 298 -16.23 25.14 7.92
N MET A 299 -15.08 25.80 7.71
CA MET A 299 -15.04 27.22 7.36
C MET A 299 -15.62 27.51 5.96
N LYS A 300 -15.36 26.65 4.98
CA LYS A 300 -15.93 26.81 3.63
C LYS A 300 -17.44 26.57 3.59
N ASN A 301 -17.92 25.58 4.33
CA ASN A 301 -19.36 25.30 4.41
C ASN A 301 -20.12 26.40 5.17
N SER A 302 -19.47 27.11 6.11
CA SER A 302 -20.06 28.29 6.76
C SER A 302 -20.07 29.56 5.90
N GLU A 303 -19.20 29.65 4.89
CA GLU A 303 -19.17 30.77 3.95
C GLU A 303 -20.15 30.56 2.78
N GLU A 304 -20.32 29.33 2.29
CA GLU A 304 -21.27 28.99 1.20
C GLU A 304 -22.73 28.85 1.68
N GLY A 305 -22.97 28.66 2.99
CA GLY A 305 -24.33 28.61 3.57
C GLY A 305 -25.00 29.96 3.79
N GLY A 306 -24.39 31.07 3.34
CA GLY A 306 -24.89 32.44 3.52
C GLY A 306 -25.65 33.04 2.33
N GLU A 307 -25.69 32.37 1.17
CA GLU A 307 -26.31 32.91 -0.06
C GLU A 307 -27.46 32.05 -0.62
N GLU A 308 -28.21 31.34 0.23
CA GLU A 308 -29.55 30.85 -0.10
C GLU A 308 -30.61 31.60 0.74
N ASN A 309 -30.74 32.90 0.46
CA ASN A 309 -31.96 33.67 0.69
C ASN A 309 -31.93 34.88 -0.24
N LEU A 310 -32.52 34.71 -1.44
CA LEU A 310 -33.37 35.67 -2.17
C LEU A 310 -33.82 35.05 -3.50
#